data_AF-B9KBW4-F1
#
_entry.id   AF-B9KBW4-F1
#
_cell.length_a   1.000
_cell.length_b   1.000
_cell.length_c   1.000
_cell.angle_alpha   90.00
_cell.angle_beta   90.00
_cell.angle_gamma   90.00
#
_symmetry.space_group_name_H-M   'P 1'
#
loop_
_entity.id
_entity.type
_entity.pdbx_description
1 polymer ?
#
loop_
_entity_poly.entity_id
_entity_poly.type
_entity_poly.pdbx_seq_one_letter_code
_entity_poly.pdbx_strand_id
1 'polypeptide(L)'
;MDGKITGKEFGGKSVRIYDPFRKKWIEEEIETPFPSKGLVATFPFVDLHVHVRLNGGEDYSSLEEASLVGGFFKVVVQPNTKPLIDSKEVLERHLDLSKNRAVEFLFAVSPFGSIEAEGERVVGFSTDGIEYDYPTLVETMKKKKKALWFDHSQMYEVDGIFYEGAPLPFQKRPRSNEAIAIARTVLTGLEYGFERFHIQHVTTKYSVEVISFLKNLAKVSCEVTPHHLFFCYEDIKNTNFKINPPLGSPEDRRALIEAVKKDVIDVLATDHAPHHEKPDDFLTAPYGSTSIEIAFPAYYTALGDLELVVKKLTKKPLEVLGVEARLTEDTLVFIDPEAEFIVDAKKFKSKGKNSMFDGVRLKGKVVALKLKGRWVMIDGERLLLTKKKTIRVNEDTWIVLFEERIDFSPGQFVMLETPKLVRKPFVLGYWEDHTAISVQVKGKGTKWIVEEAEKIKGHGPLGNGFEKPGKGLLIISPTCLTMAKAFERTMNVDVLVGSRTPILTPLEYETVIGNDEFLKKLSSLPEYDWYLVSGSRSMEKVCWEHLRGKEVYFSLEEYMGCGIGACKSCAVFTESGVKHVCTDGPIFRGDELCWS
;
A
#
# COMPACT_ATOMS: atom_id res chain seq x y z
N MET A 1 -0.22 4.28 -27.00
CA MET A 1 1.22 4.09 -27.28
C MET A 1 1.89 3.95 -25.94
N ASP A 2 2.29 2.72 -25.64
CA ASP A 2 2.78 2.30 -24.32
C ASP A 2 4.17 2.88 -24.08
N GLY A 3 4.24 3.94 -23.26
CA GLY A 3 5.49 4.52 -22.78
C GLY A 3 6.17 3.60 -21.78
N LYS A 4 6.69 2.47 -22.23
CA LYS A 4 7.70 1.72 -21.48
C LYS A 4 8.94 2.58 -21.41
N ILE A 5 9.44 2.78 -20.19
CA ILE A 5 10.71 3.45 -19.91
C ILE A 5 11.82 2.61 -20.54
N THR A 6 12.23 2.96 -21.76
CA THR A 6 13.35 2.33 -22.45
C THR A 6 14.66 2.95 -21.98
N GLY A 7 15.64 2.08 -21.70
CA GLY A 7 16.81 2.36 -20.89
C GLY A 7 17.61 3.62 -21.22
N LYS A 8 18.05 4.30 -20.16
CA LYS A 8 19.21 5.21 -20.12
C LYS A 8 19.80 5.19 -18.70
N GLU A 9 21.09 4.86 -18.63
CA GLU A 9 22.06 5.14 -17.56
C GLU A 9 21.55 5.26 -16.11
N PHE A 10 21.85 4.24 -15.30
CA PHE A 10 21.80 4.30 -13.83
C PHE A 10 22.93 5.21 -13.31
N GLY A 11 22.72 6.52 -13.40
CA GLY A 11 23.56 7.54 -12.77
C GLY A 11 22.66 8.55 -12.09
N GLY A 12 22.89 8.79 -10.79
CA GLY A 12 22.04 9.60 -9.90
C GLY A 12 21.61 10.94 -10.51
N LYS A 13 20.34 11.29 -10.34
CA LYS A 13 19.73 12.55 -10.80
C LYS A 13 18.71 13.00 -9.76
N SER A 14 19.03 14.10 -9.08
CA SER A 14 18.25 14.80 -8.05
C SER A 14 16.73 14.73 -8.25
N VAL A 15 15.99 14.26 -7.24
CA VAL A 15 14.53 14.41 -7.17
C VAL A 15 14.22 15.70 -6.44
N ARG A 16 13.31 16.51 -6.98
CA ARG A 16 12.85 17.69 -6.25
C ARG A 16 11.84 17.25 -5.20
N ILE A 17 12.11 17.57 -3.94
CA ILE A 17 11.22 17.20 -2.85
C ILE A 17 10.41 18.43 -2.44
N TYR A 18 9.09 18.30 -2.32
CA TYR A 18 8.25 19.32 -1.72
C TYR A 18 7.83 18.89 -0.31
N ASP A 19 8.11 19.73 0.69
CA ASP A 19 7.68 19.54 2.08
C ASP A 19 6.38 20.31 2.33
N PRO A 20 5.22 19.62 2.40
CA PRO A 20 3.93 20.29 2.60
C PRO A 20 3.76 20.86 4.02
N PHE A 21 4.54 20.38 5.00
CA PHE A 21 4.45 20.82 6.39
C PHE A 21 5.17 22.15 6.57
N ARG A 22 6.33 22.30 5.92
CA ARG A 22 7.16 23.52 5.91
C ARG A 22 6.87 24.46 4.74
N LYS A 23 6.11 24.04 3.73
CA LYS A 23 5.81 24.77 2.49
C LYS A 23 7.07 25.22 1.75
N LYS A 24 8.00 24.29 1.54
CA LYS A 24 9.26 24.58 0.86
C LYS A 24 9.70 23.44 -0.04
N TRP A 25 10.44 23.79 -1.08
CA TRP A 25 11.19 22.85 -1.88
C TRP A 25 12.52 22.53 -1.23
N ILE A 26 12.92 21.27 -1.31
CA ILE A 26 14.18 20.73 -0.81
C ILE A 26 14.86 20.05 -2.00
N GLU A 27 16.15 20.36 -2.18
CA GLU A 27 17.00 19.67 -3.15
C GLU A 27 17.84 18.65 -2.39
N GLU A 28 17.49 17.38 -2.55
CA GLU A 28 18.21 16.24 -1.97
C GLU A 28 18.40 15.18 -3.06
N GLU A 29 19.55 14.52 -3.04
CA GLU A 29 19.80 13.37 -3.89
C GLU A 29 19.23 12.12 -3.22
N ILE A 30 18.09 11.65 -3.71
CA ILE A 30 17.52 10.36 -3.31
C ILE A 30 17.95 9.31 -4.32
N GLU A 31 18.57 8.24 -3.84
CA GLU A 31 18.80 7.04 -4.64
C GLU A 31 17.46 6.34 -4.91
N THR A 32 17.14 6.18 -6.20
CA THR A 32 15.88 5.57 -6.66
C THR A 32 16.18 4.37 -7.57
N PRO A 33 15.42 3.27 -7.46
CA PRO A 33 15.60 2.10 -8.34
C PRO A 33 15.03 2.32 -9.75
N PHE A 34 14.54 3.53 -10.05
CA PHE A 34 13.95 3.93 -11.33
C PHE A 34 14.47 5.30 -11.76
N PRO A 35 14.37 5.66 -13.07
CA PRO A 35 14.71 7.00 -13.54
C PRO A 35 13.86 8.07 -12.87
N SER A 36 14.51 9.07 -12.29
CA SER A 36 13.86 10.01 -11.38
C SER A 36 13.96 11.48 -11.81
N LYS A 37 14.63 11.74 -12.94
CA LYS A 37 14.74 13.09 -13.51
C LYS A 37 13.35 13.64 -13.84
N GLY A 38 13.03 14.82 -13.30
CA GLY A 38 11.75 15.50 -13.54
C GLY A 38 10.63 15.05 -12.60
N LEU A 39 10.86 14.01 -11.79
CA LEU A 39 9.91 13.61 -10.77
C LEU A 39 9.95 14.57 -9.59
N VAL A 40 8.80 14.67 -8.92
CA VAL A 40 8.64 15.34 -7.64
C VAL A 40 8.37 14.28 -6.57
N ALA A 41 9.07 14.35 -5.44
CA ALA A 41 8.74 13.59 -4.25
C ALA A 41 8.04 14.47 -3.20
N THR A 42 7.13 13.89 -2.43
CA THR A 42 6.44 14.56 -1.32
C THR A 42 5.93 13.54 -0.30
N PHE A 43 5.26 14.00 0.74
CA PHE A 43 4.60 13.15 1.72
C PHE A 43 3.48 12.33 1.07
N PRO A 44 3.38 11.02 1.36
CA PRO A 44 2.27 10.18 0.90
C PRO A 44 0.89 10.70 1.31
N PHE A 45 -0.11 10.43 0.48
CA PHE A 45 -1.43 11.03 0.63
C PHE A 45 -2.29 10.34 1.71
N VAL A 46 -3.24 11.11 2.23
CA VAL A 46 -4.22 10.70 3.23
C VAL A 46 -5.61 10.96 2.69
N ASP A 47 -6.48 9.96 2.75
CA ASP A 47 -7.88 10.08 2.34
C ASP A 47 -8.82 9.95 3.54
N LEU A 48 -9.75 10.89 3.72
CA LEU A 48 -10.71 10.84 4.82
C LEU A 48 -12.00 10.10 4.46
N HIS A 49 -12.15 9.63 3.21
CA HIS A 49 -13.43 9.12 2.74
C HIS A 49 -13.28 7.98 1.73
N VAL A 50 -13.28 6.74 2.24
CA VAL A 50 -13.28 5.52 1.42
C VAL A 50 -14.28 4.47 1.93
N HIS A 51 -14.71 3.57 1.05
CA HIS A 51 -15.63 2.49 1.40
C HIS A 51 -15.06 1.12 1.09
N VAL A 52 -15.23 0.20 2.04
CA VAL A 52 -15.17 -1.25 1.78
C VAL A 52 -16.59 -1.78 1.63
N ARG A 53 -16.77 -2.88 0.88
CA ARG A 53 -18.09 -3.49 0.68
C ARG A 53 -18.24 -4.84 1.38
N LEU A 54 -17.17 -5.64 1.46
CA LEU A 54 -17.07 -6.92 2.20
C LEU A 54 -18.15 -7.99 1.86
N ASN A 55 -18.86 -7.82 0.76
CA ASN A 55 -19.94 -8.69 0.27
C ASN A 55 -19.61 -9.29 -1.11
N GLY A 56 -18.33 -9.57 -1.37
CA GLY A 56 -17.81 -9.91 -2.71
C GLY A 56 -17.41 -8.69 -3.56
N GLY A 57 -17.74 -7.48 -3.11
CA GLY A 57 -17.16 -6.23 -3.60
C GLY A 57 -15.76 -5.98 -3.05
N GLU A 58 -15.39 -4.70 -3.01
CA GLU A 58 -14.11 -4.21 -2.48
C GLU A 58 -13.85 -4.72 -1.05
N ASP A 59 -12.65 -5.24 -0.83
CA ASP A 59 -12.15 -5.64 0.48
C ASP A 59 -10.87 -4.87 0.83
N TYR A 60 -10.35 -5.07 2.04
CA TYR A 60 -9.13 -4.37 2.49
C TYR A 60 -7.89 -4.67 1.65
N SER A 61 -7.82 -5.84 1.00
CA SER A 61 -6.67 -6.18 0.16
C SER A 61 -6.70 -5.43 -1.16
N SER A 62 -7.84 -5.41 -1.83
CA SER A 62 -7.98 -4.66 -3.08
C SER A 62 -7.97 -3.14 -2.84
N LEU A 63 -8.55 -2.67 -1.73
CA LEU A 63 -8.50 -1.25 -1.35
C LEU A 63 -7.07 -0.81 -0.98
N GLU A 64 -6.29 -1.66 -0.32
CA GLU A 64 -4.86 -1.40 -0.08
C GLU A 64 -4.12 -1.21 -1.40
N GLU A 65 -4.30 -2.12 -2.37
CA GLU A 65 -3.62 -2.01 -3.66
C GLU A 65 -4.02 -0.74 -4.43
N ALA A 66 -5.32 -0.43 -4.46
CA ALA A 66 -5.84 0.78 -5.09
C ALA A 66 -5.30 2.06 -4.41
N SER A 67 -5.25 2.07 -3.07
CA SER A 67 -4.71 3.20 -2.29
C SER A 67 -3.23 3.42 -2.60
N LEU A 68 -2.41 2.36 -2.60
CA LEU A 68 -0.97 2.46 -2.88
C LEU A 68 -0.68 2.96 -4.29
N VAL A 69 -1.45 2.51 -5.30
CA VAL A 69 -1.36 3.02 -6.69
C VAL A 69 -1.71 4.51 -6.75
N GLY A 70 -2.74 4.93 -6.01
CA GLY A 70 -3.13 6.35 -5.89
C GLY A 70 -2.16 7.20 -5.07
N GLY A 71 -1.14 6.61 -4.44
CA GLY A 71 -0.18 7.31 -3.58
C GLY A 71 -0.65 7.52 -2.13
N PHE A 72 -1.73 6.86 -1.72
CA PHE A 72 -2.30 6.95 -0.38
C PHE A 72 -1.72 5.88 0.55
N PHE A 73 -1.31 6.30 1.75
CA PHE A 73 -0.80 5.40 2.80
C PHE A 73 -1.71 5.35 4.03
N LYS A 74 -2.68 6.26 4.14
CA LYS A 74 -3.62 6.32 5.26
C LYS A 74 -5.00 6.66 4.73
N VAL A 75 -6.01 5.90 5.13
CA VAL A 75 -7.38 6.10 4.67
C VAL A 75 -8.39 5.91 5.80
N VAL A 76 -9.50 6.66 5.77
CA VAL A 76 -10.61 6.54 6.73
C VAL A 76 -11.79 5.82 6.08
N VAL A 77 -12.10 4.64 6.61
CA VAL A 77 -13.23 3.81 6.17
C VAL A 77 -14.51 4.30 6.82
N GLN A 78 -15.54 4.52 5.99
CA GLN A 78 -16.87 4.94 6.44
C GLN A 78 -17.72 3.79 7.00
N PRO A 79 -18.72 4.10 7.86
CA PRO A 79 -19.41 3.08 8.65
C PRO A 79 -20.48 2.29 7.90
N ASN A 80 -20.88 2.70 6.69
CA ASN A 80 -21.96 2.13 5.85
C ASN A 80 -21.66 0.75 5.24
N THR A 81 -21.05 -0.12 6.02
CA THR A 81 -20.75 -1.50 5.67
C THR A 81 -21.94 -2.40 5.97
N LYS A 82 -21.84 -3.69 5.61
CA LYS A 82 -22.89 -4.68 5.92
C LYS A 82 -22.27 -5.85 6.70
N PRO A 83 -22.46 -5.96 8.02
CA PRO A 83 -23.22 -5.04 8.91
C PRO A 83 -22.57 -3.65 9.07
N LEU A 84 -23.36 -2.68 9.54
CA LEU A 84 -22.93 -1.29 9.81
C LEU A 84 -21.89 -1.27 10.95
N ILE A 85 -20.89 -0.39 10.88
CA ILE A 85 -19.90 -0.24 11.97
C ILE A 85 -20.52 0.57 13.12
N ASP A 86 -21.45 -0.04 13.86
CA ASP A 86 -22.29 0.61 14.88
C ASP A 86 -22.19 -0.05 16.26
N SER A 87 -21.38 -1.09 16.36
CA SER A 87 -21.15 -1.88 17.57
C SER A 87 -19.69 -2.31 17.64
N LYS A 88 -19.21 -2.56 18.86
CA LYS A 88 -17.83 -2.96 19.12
C LYS A 88 -17.43 -4.23 18.37
N GLU A 89 -18.33 -5.21 18.31
CA GLU A 89 -18.11 -6.48 17.60
C GLU A 89 -17.83 -6.27 16.10
N VAL A 90 -18.62 -5.41 15.43
CA VAL A 90 -18.41 -5.11 14.00
C VAL A 90 -17.10 -4.35 13.80
N LEU A 91 -16.80 -3.36 14.66
CA LEU A 91 -15.52 -2.65 14.58
C LEU A 91 -14.33 -3.60 14.76
N GLU A 92 -14.37 -4.53 15.72
CA GLU A 92 -13.31 -5.52 15.94
C GLU A 92 -13.05 -6.38 14.71
N ARG A 93 -14.10 -6.78 14.00
CA ARG A 93 -13.96 -7.48 12.70
C ARG A 93 -13.23 -6.63 11.66
N HIS A 94 -13.55 -5.33 11.57
CA HIS A 94 -12.91 -4.42 10.63
C HIS A 94 -11.43 -4.18 10.99
N LEU A 95 -11.13 -4.05 12.29
CA LEU A 95 -9.75 -3.94 12.80
C LEU A 95 -8.93 -5.19 12.48
N ASP A 96 -9.52 -6.38 12.63
CA ASP A 96 -8.86 -7.66 12.32
C ASP A 96 -8.58 -7.83 10.81
N LEU A 97 -9.57 -7.53 9.95
CA LEU A 97 -9.42 -7.66 8.50
C LEU A 97 -8.40 -6.68 7.89
N SER A 98 -8.17 -5.55 8.57
CA SER A 98 -7.27 -4.48 8.13
C SER A 98 -5.89 -4.51 8.78
N LYS A 99 -5.60 -5.49 9.64
CA LYS A 99 -4.29 -5.62 10.31
C LYS A 99 -3.17 -5.97 9.32
N ASN A 100 -1.92 -5.66 9.69
CA ASN A 100 -0.71 -6.02 8.93
C ASN A 100 -0.70 -5.54 7.47
N ARG A 101 -1.24 -4.34 7.23
CA ARG A 101 -1.28 -3.68 5.92
C ARG A 101 -0.21 -2.59 5.84
N ALA A 102 0.26 -2.31 4.63
CA ALA A 102 1.13 -1.17 4.35
C ALA A 102 0.37 0.16 4.45
N VAL A 103 -0.93 0.14 4.12
CA VAL A 103 -1.86 1.26 4.30
C VAL A 103 -2.46 1.22 5.70
N GLU A 104 -2.45 2.35 6.40
CA GLU A 104 -3.08 2.54 7.68
C GLU A 104 -4.58 2.81 7.50
N PHE A 105 -5.41 1.84 7.88
CA PHE A 105 -6.87 1.99 7.87
C PHE A 105 -7.36 2.54 9.21
N LEU A 106 -8.03 3.68 9.16
CA LEU A 106 -8.77 4.29 10.25
C LEU A 106 -10.27 4.13 10.02
N PHE A 107 -11.08 4.30 11.05
CA PHE A 107 -12.51 4.02 11.01
C PHE A 107 -13.32 5.18 11.56
N ALA A 108 -14.31 5.63 10.79
CA ALA A 108 -15.44 6.33 11.37
C ALA A 108 -16.51 5.30 11.76
N VAL A 109 -17.25 5.58 12.83
CA VAL A 109 -18.28 4.68 13.37
C VAL A 109 -19.66 5.34 13.30
N SER A 110 -20.71 4.54 13.17
CA SER A 110 -22.08 5.07 13.17
C SER A 110 -22.44 5.65 14.54
N PRO A 111 -23.00 6.86 14.62
CA PRO A 111 -23.46 7.44 15.88
C PRO A 111 -24.79 6.81 16.35
N PHE A 112 -25.49 6.06 15.50
CA PHE A 112 -26.83 5.54 15.79
C PHE A 112 -26.83 4.14 16.42
N GLY A 113 -25.65 3.57 16.68
CA GLY A 113 -25.49 2.30 17.38
C GLY A 113 -25.02 2.42 18.83
N SER A 114 -24.60 1.29 19.39
CA SER A 114 -24.12 1.21 20.78
C SER A 114 -22.65 1.64 20.95
N ILE A 115 -21.90 1.78 19.85
CA ILE A 115 -20.47 2.12 19.88
C ILE A 115 -20.21 3.60 20.17
N GLU A 116 -19.13 3.90 20.89
CA GLU A 116 -18.60 5.27 21.03
C GLU A 116 -17.40 5.45 20.09
N ALA A 117 -17.15 6.69 19.66
CA ALA A 117 -16.00 7.05 18.82
C ALA A 117 -14.70 7.12 19.65
N GLU A 118 -14.24 5.96 20.12
CA GLU A 118 -13.07 5.80 20.98
C GLU A 118 -12.12 4.72 20.45
N GLY A 119 -10.82 4.88 20.74
CA GLY A 119 -9.76 3.95 20.35
C GLY A 119 -8.78 4.54 19.35
N GLU A 120 -7.59 3.95 19.25
CA GLU A 120 -6.47 4.51 18.46
C GLU A 120 -6.75 4.61 16.96
N ARG A 121 -7.61 3.75 16.43
CA ARG A 121 -7.95 3.69 15.00
C ARG A 121 -9.37 4.18 14.69
N VAL A 122 -10.08 4.74 15.67
CA VAL A 122 -11.42 5.32 15.49
C VAL A 122 -11.31 6.84 15.50
N VAL A 123 -11.73 7.49 14.43
CA VAL A 123 -11.47 8.93 14.22
C VAL A 123 -12.66 9.83 14.56
N GLY A 124 -13.86 9.27 14.68
CA GLY A 124 -15.07 10.04 14.91
C GLY A 124 -16.35 9.27 14.59
N PHE A 125 -17.47 9.95 14.78
CA PHE A 125 -18.76 9.49 14.30
C PHE A 125 -18.96 9.90 12.84
N SER A 126 -19.63 9.08 12.04
CA SER A 126 -20.03 9.42 10.67
C SER A 126 -21.47 9.05 10.38
N THR A 127 -22.19 9.93 9.71
CA THR A 127 -23.57 9.72 9.24
C THR A 127 -23.64 9.17 7.81
N ASP A 128 -22.49 8.94 7.17
CA ASP A 128 -22.41 8.49 5.79
C ASP A 128 -23.13 7.16 5.54
N GLY A 129 -23.95 7.14 4.48
CA GLY A 129 -24.80 6.03 4.04
C GLY A 129 -25.91 5.64 5.03
N ILE A 130 -26.24 6.48 6.01
CA ILE A 130 -27.26 6.19 7.02
C ILE A 130 -28.36 7.24 6.95
N GLU A 131 -29.59 6.80 6.71
CA GLU A 131 -30.77 7.66 6.77
C GLU A 131 -31.16 7.93 8.23
N TYR A 132 -31.46 9.18 8.54
CA TYR A 132 -31.89 9.59 9.88
C TYR A 132 -32.83 10.79 9.80
N ASP A 133 -33.71 10.93 10.80
CA ASP A 133 -34.53 12.12 10.98
C ASP A 133 -33.94 13.07 12.02
N TYR A 134 -34.49 14.28 12.09
CA TYR A 134 -34.00 15.29 13.02
C TYR A 134 -34.13 14.90 14.51
N PRO A 135 -35.26 14.33 14.99
CA PRO A 135 -35.35 13.83 16.37
C PRO A 135 -34.27 12.80 16.72
N THR A 136 -33.97 11.87 15.81
CA THR A 136 -32.90 10.87 16.01
C THR A 136 -31.54 11.52 16.13
N LEU A 137 -31.23 12.53 15.31
CA LEU A 137 -29.99 13.31 15.40
C LEU A 137 -29.86 13.97 16.78
N VAL A 138 -30.91 14.67 17.23
CA VAL A 138 -30.96 15.36 18.52
C VAL A 138 -30.74 14.38 19.68
N GLU A 139 -31.48 13.27 19.70
CA GLU A 139 -31.37 12.26 20.75
C GLU A 139 -30.00 11.60 20.78
N THR A 140 -29.40 11.38 19.62
CA THR A 140 -28.04 10.84 19.48
C THR A 140 -27.00 11.82 20.02
N MET A 141 -27.05 13.09 19.63
CA MET A 141 -26.09 14.11 20.09
C MET A 141 -26.20 14.41 21.60
N LYS A 142 -27.39 14.28 22.20
CA LYS A 142 -27.54 14.35 23.67
C LYS A 142 -26.78 13.24 24.39
N LYS A 143 -26.78 12.02 23.82
CA LYS A 143 -26.31 10.79 24.49
C LYS A 143 -24.84 10.52 24.25
N LYS A 144 -24.33 10.77 23.04
CA LYS A 144 -22.97 10.41 22.64
C LYS A 144 -21.90 11.27 23.29
N LYS A 145 -20.72 10.68 23.48
CA LYS A 145 -19.52 11.42 23.89
C LYS A 145 -19.06 12.33 22.75
N LYS A 146 -18.44 13.46 23.10
CA LYS A 146 -18.09 14.50 22.15
C LYS A 146 -16.86 14.05 21.39
N ALA A 147 -16.97 14.00 20.07
CA ALA A 147 -15.91 13.55 19.18
C ALA A 147 -15.95 14.39 17.89
N LEU A 148 -15.04 14.11 16.96
CA LEU A 148 -15.17 14.62 15.59
C LEU A 148 -16.41 14.00 14.95
N TRP A 149 -17.24 14.84 14.31
CA TRP A 149 -18.43 14.42 13.59
C TRP A 149 -18.23 14.60 12.08
N PHE A 150 -18.13 13.49 11.35
CA PHE A 150 -18.17 13.45 9.90
C PHE A 150 -19.63 13.49 9.45
N ASP A 151 -19.99 14.46 8.60
CA ASP A 151 -21.37 14.65 8.17
C ASP A 151 -21.53 14.41 6.67
N HIS A 152 -22.24 13.33 6.32
CA HIS A 152 -22.91 13.19 5.03
C HIS A 152 -24.21 14.00 5.08
N SER A 153 -24.14 15.24 4.63
CA SER A 153 -25.25 16.18 4.81
C SER A 153 -26.35 15.98 3.76
N GLN A 154 -27.50 15.46 4.20
CA GLN A 154 -28.70 15.32 3.37
C GLN A 154 -29.98 15.51 4.19
N MET A 155 -30.96 16.21 3.62
CA MET A 155 -32.36 16.21 4.11
C MET A 155 -33.09 15.04 3.44
N TYR A 156 -33.32 13.96 4.20
CA TYR A 156 -33.95 12.72 3.72
C TYR A 156 -35.46 12.85 3.48
N GLU A 157 -36.08 13.90 4.03
CA GLU A 157 -37.49 14.24 3.82
C GLU A 157 -37.79 14.67 2.38
N VAL A 158 -36.75 15.03 1.62
CA VAL A 158 -36.84 15.44 0.21
C VAL A 158 -36.01 14.51 -0.65
N ASP A 159 -36.68 13.55 -1.26
CA ASP A 159 -36.06 12.56 -2.14
C ASP A 159 -35.72 13.15 -3.52
N GLY A 160 -34.72 12.57 -4.18
CA GLY A 160 -34.25 12.97 -5.50
C GLY A 160 -32.85 12.45 -5.80
N ILE A 161 -32.69 11.84 -6.99
CA ILE A 161 -31.43 11.26 -7.47
C ILE A 161 -30.47 12.35 -7.98
N PHE A 162 -31.02 13.46 -8.46
CA PHE A 162 -30.27 14.59 -9.00
C PHE A 162 -30.71 15.90 -8.38
N TYR A 163 -29.93 16.96 -8.58
CA TYR A 163 -30.37 18.30 -8.21
C TYR A 163 -31.32 18.91 -9.24
N GLU A 164 -32.17 19.82 -8.78
CA GLU A 164 -32.95 20.70 -9.65
C GLU A 164 -32.04 21.43 -10.65
N GLY A 165 -32.47 21.43 -11.92
CA GLY A 165 -31.68 21.92 -13.06
C GLY A 165 -30.99 20.84 -13.88
N ALA A 166 -30.77 19.64 -13.33
CA ALA A 166 -30.19 18.53 -14.09
C ALA A 166 -31.09 18.13 -15.28
N PRO A 167 -30.55 17.98 -16.51
CA PRO A 167 -31.32 17.75 -17.73
C PRO A 167 -31.72 16.26 -17.90
N LEU A 168 -32.24 15.64 -16.83
CA LEU A 168 -32.63 14.23 -16.80
C LEU A 168 -34.08 14.06 -16.33
N PRO A 169 -34.83 13.06 -16.81
CA PRO A 169 -36.24 12.87 -16.50
C PRO A 169 -36.49 12.15 -15.16
N PHE A 170 -35.54 12.19 -14.22
CA PHE A 170 -35.68 11.55 -12.90
C PHE A 170 -36.10 12.56 -11.83
N GLN A 171 -36.52 12.03 -10.67
CA GLN A 171 -36.84 12.82 -9.48
C GLN A 171 -35.62 13.62 -9.01
N LYS A 172 -35.88 14.87 -8.63
CA LYS A 172 -34.84 15.83 -8.26
C LYS A 172 -35.10 16.40 -6.88
N ARG A 173 -34.03 16.78 -6.19
CA ARG A 173 -34.08 17.50 -4.92
C ARG A 173 -33.52 18.93 -5.10
N PRO A 174 -33.95 19.90 -4.27
CA PRO A 174 -33.41 21.25 -4.32
C PRO A 174 -31.90 21.30 -4.10
N ARG A 175 -31.20 22.22 -4.78
CA ARG A 175 -29.76 22.46 -4.58
C ARG A 175 -29.41 22.91 -3.16
N SER A 176 -30.37 23.45 -2.41
CA SER A 176 -30.18 23.86 -1.00
C SER A 176 -30.23 22.71 0.00
N ASN A 177 -30.60 21.49 -0.43
CA ASN A 177 -30.78 20.32 0.45
C ASN A 177 -29.55 20.06 1.33
N GLU A 178 -28.37 19.98 0.72
CA GLU A 178 -27.09 19.77 1.42
C GLU A 178 -26.80 20.90 2.41
N ALA A 179 -26.91 22.17 1.97
CA ALA A 179 -26.61 23.34 2.79
C ALA A 179 -27.50 23.44 4.05
N ILE A 180 -28.79 23.11 3.93
CA ILE A 180 -29.72 23.10 5.07
C ILE A 180 -29.36 21.97 6.04
N ALA A 181 -29.02 20.78 5.53
CA ALA A 181 -28.59 19.66 6.36
C ALA A 181 -27.31 20.00 7.14
N ILE A 182 -26.32 20.64 6.50
CA ILE A 182 -25.09 21.11 7.15
C ILE A 182 -25.42 22.04 8.32
N ALA A 183 -26.25 23.06 8.08
CA ALA A 183 -26.64 24.02 9.12
C ALA A 183 -27.37 23.33 10.27
N ARG A 184 -28.30 22.42 9.97
CA ARG A 184 -29.02 21.60 10.96
C ARG A 184 -28.03 20.82 11.83
N THR A 185 -27.14 20.04 11.22
CA THR A 185 -26.20 19.18 11.95
C THR A 185 -25.26 19.98 12.84
N VAL A 186 -24.64 21.04 12.33
CA VAL A 186 -23.64 21.81 13.08
C VAL A 186 -24.27 22.61 14.22
N LEU A 187 -25.40 23.29 13.98
CA LEU A 187 -26.06 24.09 15.01
C LEU A 187 -26.62 23.21 16.14
N THR A 188 -27.24 22.08 15.80
CA THR A 188 -27.70 21.10 16.80
C THR A 188 -26.54 20.50 17.57
N GLY A 189 -25.44 20.15 16.89
CA GLY A 189 -24.26 19.63 17.55
C GLY A 189 -23.68 20.62 18.55
N LEU A 190 -23.59 21.90 18.19
CA LEU A 190 -23.16 22.97 19.12
C LEU A 190 -24.06 23.07 20.35
N GLU A 191 -25.38 23.00 20.18
CA GLU A 191 -26.34 23.02 21.30
C GLU A 191 -26.07 21.90 22.32
N TYR A 192 -25.62 20.73 21.84
CA TYR A 192 -25.31 19.56 22.69
C TYR A 192 -23.81 19.37 22.96
N GLY A 193 -22.99 20.38 22.67
CA GLY A 193 -21.58 20.44 23.05
C GLY A 193 -20.58 19.77 22.09
N PHE A 194 -21.00 19.42 20.87
CA PHE A 194 -20.07 19.06 19.79
C PHE A 194 -19.49 20.33 19.16
N GLU A 195 -18.16 20.40 19.08
CA GLU A 195 -17.46 21.57 18.54
C GLU A 195 -16.68 21.28 17.25
N ARG A 196 -16.49 20.00 16.90
CA ARG A 196 -15.63 19.54 15.81
C ARG A 196 -16.44 18.83 14.75
N PHE A 197 -16.49 19.40 13.55
CA PHE A 197 -17.24 18.85 12.42
C PHE A 197 -16.36 18.75 11.17
N HIS A 198 -16.55 17.69 10.41
CA HIS A 198 -15.98 17.52 9.08
C HIS A 198 -17.11 17.26 8.08
N ILE A 199 -17.45 18.25 7.27
CA ILE A 199 -18.50 18.13 6.27
C ILE A 199 -17.96 17.38 5.06
N GLN A 200 -18.57 16.23 4.75
CA GLN A 200 -18.11 15.34 3.70
C GLN A 200 -18.55 15.83 2.33
N HIS A 201 -17.73 15.55 1.31
CA HIS A 201 -17.98 15.72 -0.14
C HIS A 201 -18.93 16.88 -0.53
N VAL A 202 -18.55 18.13 -0.25
CA VAL A 202 -19.37 19.33 -0.52
C VAL A 202 -19.63 19.52 -2.01
N THR A 203 -20.89 19.81 -2.40
CA THR A 203 -21.30 19.82 -3.82
C THR A 203 -21.87 21.13 -4.34
N THR A 204 -22.28 22.07 -3.48
CA THR A 204 -23.01 23.28 -3.92
C THR A 204 -22.40 24.58 -3.43
N LYS A 205 -22.64 25.67 -4.16
CA LYS A 205 -22.24 27.03 -3.74
C LYS A 205 -22.90 27.43 -2.42
N TYR A 206 -24.15 27.02 -2.20
CA TYR A 206 -24.90 27.30 -0.98
C TYR A 206 -24.23 26.63 0.22
N SER A 207 -23.76 25.40 0.06
CA SER A 207 -23.02 24.68 1.09
C SER A 207 -21.70 25.38 1.42
N VAL A 208 -20.96 25.85 0.41
CA VAL A 208 -19.73 26.63 0.61
C VAL A 208 -20.01 27.89 1.46
N GLU A 209 -21.07 28.64 1.14
CA GLU A 209 -21.45 29.85 1.88
C GLU A 209 -21.83 29.52 3.33
N VAL A 210 -22.66 28.49 3.54
CA VAL A 210 -23.07 28.04 4.87
C VAL A 210 -21.89 27.56 5.70
N ILE A 211 -20.99 26.74 5.12
CA ILE A 211 -19.77 26.28 5.80
C ILE A 211 -18.89 27.48 6.18
N SER A 212 -18.72 28.45 5.27
CA SER A 212 -17.95 29.66 5.56
C SER A 212 -18.53 30.44 6.74
N PHE A 213 -19.85 30.49 6.88
CA PHE A 213 -20.51 31.08 8.05
C PHE A 213 -20.26 30.25 9.32
N LEU A 214 -20.50 28.94 9.27
CA LEU A 214 -20.40 28.03 10.42
C LEU A 214 -18.97 27.87 10.96
N LYS A 215 -17.95 28.06 10.12
CA LYS A 215 -16.55 28.13 10.55
C LYS A 215 -16.28 29.25 11.57
N ASN A 216 -17.15 30.27 11.65
CA ASN A 216 -17.06 31.32 12.68
C ASN A 216 -17.68 30.90 14.03
N LEU A 217 -18.43 29.79 14.06
CA LEU A 217 -19.17 29.33 15.24
C LEU A 217 -18.58 28.05 15.84
N ALA A 218 -17.97 27.18 15.02
CA ALA A 218 -17.41 25.89 15.43
C ALA A 218 -16.10 25.58 14.69
N LYS A 219 -15.39 24.54 15.14
CA LYS A 219 -14.25 23.96 14.40
C LYS A 219 -14.79 23.10 13.27
N VAL A 220 -15.24 23.75 12.21
CA VAL A 220 -15.73 23.11 10.98
C VAL A 220 -14.58 22.98 9.98
N SER A 221 -14.42 21.79 9.44
CA SER A 221 -13.64 21.53 8.24
C SER A 221 -14.54 20.90 7.19
N CYS A 222 -14.10 20.87 5.93
CA CYS A 222 -14.83 20.18 4.89
C CYS A 222 -13.92 19.64 3.79
N GLU A 223 -14.44 18.68 3.05
CA GLU A 223 -13.78 18.07 1.90
C GLU A 223 -14.61 18.23 0.62
N VAL A 224 -13.94 18.07 -0.52
CA VAL A 224 -14.58 17.94 -1.83
C VAL A 224 -13.94 16.77 -2.55
N THR A 225 -14.70 16.14 -3.45
CA THR A 225 -14.26 14.96 -4.22
C THR A 225 -13.69 15.33 -5.59
N PRO A 226 -12.92 14.45 -6.25
CA PRO A 226 -12.37 14.80 -7.56
C PRO A 226 -13.48 14.96 -8.60
N HIS A 227 -14.54 14.13 -8.52
CA HIS A 227 -15.64 14.19 -9.46
C HIS A 227 -16.47 15.47 -9.33
N HIS A 228 -16.63 16.03 -8.13
CA HIS A 228 -17.33 17.32 -7.95
C HIS A 228 -16.52 18.54 -8.43
N LEU A 229 -15.19 18.44 -8.49
CA LEU A 229 -14.34 19.47 -9.10
C LEU A 229 -14.21 19.33 -10.62
N PHE A 230 -14.43 18.12 -11.15
CA PHE A 230 -14.22 17.83 -12.57
C PHE A 230 -15.49 17.92 -13.41
N PHE A 231 -16.63 17.49 -12.87
CA PHE A 231 -17.89 17.37 -13.60
C PHE A 231 -19.01 18.21 -12.98
N CYS A 232 -20.04 18.47 -13.77
CA CYS A 232 -21.33 19.02 -13.34
C CYS A 232 -22.47 18.17 -13.90
N TYR A 233 -23.72 18.46 -13.54
CA TYR A 233 -24.85 17.64 -13.99
C TYR A 233 -25.06 17.64 -15.51
N GLU A 234 -24.49 18.60 -16.25
CA GLU A 234 -24.52 18.62 -17.72
C GLU A 234 -23.63 17.53 -18.33
N ASP A 235 -22.67 17.00 -17.56
CA ASP A 235 -21.74 15.96 -17.99
C ASP A 235 -22.27 14.54 -17.77
N ILE A 236 -23.47 14.39 -17.18
CA ILE A 236 -24.03 13.07 -16.83
C ILE A 236 -24.35 12.27 -18.09
N LYS A 237 -23.68 11.12 -18.24
CA LYS A 237 -23.83 10.25 -19.43
C LYS A 237 -24.47 8.90 -19.14
N ASN A 238 -24.15 8.29 -18.00
CA ASN A 238 -24.54 6.93 -17.64
C ASN A 238 -24.55 6.74 -16.11
N THR A 239 -24.89 5.55 -15.64
CA THR A 239 -25.08 5.26 -14.21
C THR A 239 -23.81 5.31 -13.35
N ASN A 240 -22.61 5.41 -13.94
CA ASN A 240 -21.39 5.73 -13.18
C ASN A 240 -21.45 7.13 -12.58
N PHE A 241 -22.21 8.05 -13.20
CA PHE A 241 -22.47 9.40 -12.68
C PHE A 241 -23.56 9.44 -11.60
N LYS A 242 -24.18 8.30 -11.27
CA LYS A 242 -25.10 8.20 -10.12
C LYS A 242 -24.28 8.13 -8.82
N ILE A 243 -24.14 9.27 -8.16
CA ILE A 243 -23.43 9.47 -6.90
C ILE A 243 -24.31 10.26 -5.91
N ASN A 244 -23.99 10.21 -4.62
CA ASN A 244 -24.68 10.97 -3.58
C ASN A 244 -23.63 11.61 -2.67
N PRO A 245 -23.55 12.94 -2.57
CA PRO A 245 -24.47 13.91 -3.15
C PRO A 245 -24.33 14.02 -4.69
N PRO A 246 -25.40 14.43 -5.42
CA PRO A 246 -25.37 14.52 -6.88
C PRO A 246 -24.45 15.63 -7.38
N LEU A 247 -24.07 15.54 -8.66
CA LEU A 247 -23.36 16.63 -9.33
C LEU A 247 -24.18 17.92 -9.36
N GLY A 248 -23.55 19.02 -8.95
CA GLY A 248 -24.12 20.37 -9.00
C GLY A 248 -24.09 20.99 -10.40
N SER A 249 -24.49 22.26 -10.48
CA SER A 249 -24.44 23.06 -11.70
C SER A 249 -23.03 23.45 -12.11
N PRO A 250 -22.82 23.94 -13.35
CA PRO A 250 -21.54 24.55 -13.74
C PRO A 250 -21.12 25.74 -12.85
N GLU A 251 -22.10 26.43 -12.22
CA GLU A 251 -21.82 27.47 -11.22
C GLU A 251 -21.31 26.86 -9.91
N ASP A 252 -21.93 25.78 -9.43
CA ASP A 252 -21.49 25.09 -8.22
C ASP A 252 -20.06 24.58 -8.38
N ARG A 253 -19.76 23.89 -9.48
CA ARG A 253 -18.41 23.40 -9.77
C ARG A 253 -17.36 24.52 -9.70
N ARG A 254 -17.65 25.67 -10.32
CA ARG A 254 -16.76 26.85 -10.26
C ARG A 254 -16.61 27.37 -8.83
N ALA A 255 -17.71 27.43 -8.06
CA ALA A 255 -17.67 27.85 -6.67
C ALA A 255 -16.81 26.90 -5.80
N LEU A 256 -16.90 25.58 -6.02
CA LEU A 256 -16.07 24.60 -5.32
C LEU A 256 -14.58 24.79 -5.64
N ILE A 257 -14.21 24.96 -6.91
CA ILE A 257 -12.81 25.22 -7.33
C ILE A 257 -12.28 26.48 -6.64
N GLU A 258 -13.05 27.57 -6.63
CA GLU A 258 -12.64 28.81 -5.97
C GLU A 258 -12.58 28.67 -4.45
N ALA A 259 -13.47 27.89 -3.84
CA ALA A 259 -13.46 27.59 -2.42
C ALA A 259 -12.23 26.78 -2.00
N VAL A 260 -11.76 25.85 -2.84
CA VAL A 260 -10.49 25.12 -2.63
C VAL A 260 -9.30 26.09 -2.66
N LYS A 261 -9.22 26.96 -3.68
CA LYS A 261 -8.14 27.94 -3.82
C LYS A 261 -8.10 28.96 -2.67
N LYS A 262 -9.27 29.33 -2.14
CA LYS A 262 -9.43 30.26 -1.01
C LYS A 262 -9.32 29.59 0.37
N ASP A 263 -8.96 28.30 0.43
CA ASP A 263 -8.88 27.50 1.66
C ASP A 263 -10.21 27.47 2.46
N VAL A 264 -11.36 27.72 1.83
CA VAL A 264 -12.68 27.49 2.44
C VAL A 264 -12.93 25.98 2.54
N ILE A 265 -12.64 25.25 1.47
CA ILE A 265 -12.61 23.78 1.48
C ILE A 265 -11.22 23.34 1.90
N ASP A 266 -11.12 22.51 2.94
CA ASP A 266 -9.86 22.17 3.60
C ASP A 266 -9.16 20.99 2.94
N VAL A 267 -9.91 19.92 2.69
CA VAL A 267 -9.41 18.59 2.33
C VAL A 267 -9.87 18.20 0.92
N LEU A 268 -9.03 17.43 0.24
CA LEU A 268 -9.40 16.69 -0.96
C LEU A 268 -9.54 15.22 -0.56
N ALA A 269 -10.71 14.61 -0.73
CA ALA A 269 -11.00 13.22 -0.34
C ALA A 269 -11.75 12.51 -1.47
N THR A 270 -11.68 11.19 -1.60
CA THR A 270 -12.12 10.57 -2.87
C THR A 270 -13.59 10.20 -2.91
N ASP A 271 -14.18 9.89 -1.76
CA ASP A 271 -15.42 9.12 -1.70
C ASP A 271 -15.29 7.89 -2.61
N HIS A 272 -14.25 7.09 -2.37
CA HIS A 272 -14.00 5.88 -3.14
C HIS A 272 -15.09 4.85 -2.84
N ALA A 273 -16.11 4.80 -3.71
CA ALA A 273 -17.32 4.01 -3.56
C ALA A 273 -17.45 2.94 -4.68
N PRO A 274 -16.74 1.81 -4.54
CA PRO A 274 -16.58 0.83 -5.60
C PRO A 274 -17.77 -0.10 -5.78
N HIS A 275 -18.09 -0.37 -7.04
CA HIS A 275 -19.04 -1.34 -7.57
C HIS A 275 -18.46 -1.96 -8.85
N HIS A 276 -18.65 -3.26 -9.06
CA HIS A 276 -18.13 -3.97 -10.24
C HIS A 276 -18.62 -3.34 -11.55
N GLU A 277 -19.85 -3.66 -11.96
CA GLU A 277 -20.55 -3.05 -13.08
C GLU A 277 -21.91 -2.60 -12.57
N LYS A 278 -22.30 -1.35 -12.88
CA LYS A 278 -23.60 -0.83 -12.49
C LYS A 278 -24.64 -1.19 -13.55
N PRO A 279 -25.89 -1.54 -13.14
CA PRO A 279 -27.00 -1.61 -14.08
C PRO A 279 -27.11 -0.33 -14.91
N ASP A 280 -27.51 -0.45 -16.16
CA ASP A 280 -27.78 0.68 -17.06
C ASP A 280 -29.18 1.27 -16.83
N ASP A 281 -29.51 1.50 -15.56
CA ASP A 281 -30.76 2.13 -15.13
C ASP A 281 -30.50 2.97 -13.88
N PHE A 282 -30.72 4.28 -14.00
CA PHE A 282 -30.51 5.22 -12.89
C PHE A 282 -31.44 4.97 -11.70
N LEU A 283 -32.57 4.28 -11.84
CA LEU A 283 -33.43 3.97 -10.69
C LEU A 283 -32.82 2.85 -9.84
N THR A 284 -32.36 1.78 -10.48
CA THR A 284 -31.84 0.58 -9.80
C THR A 284 -30.34 0.60 -9.52
N ALA A 285 -29.54 1.38 -10.25
CA ALA A 285 -28.10 1.44 -10.04
C ALA A 285 -27.74 1.97 -8.64
N PRO A 286 -26.72 1.41 -7.97
CA PRO A 286 -26.26 1.94 -6.69
C PRO A 286 -25.56 3.30 -6.85
N TYR A 287 -25.47 4.08 -5.77
CA TYR A 287 -24.67 5.31 -5.74
C TYR A 287 -23.17 4.99 -5.59
N GLY A 288 -22.30 5.83 -6.19
CA GLY A 288 -20.85 5.81 -5.95
C GLY A 288 -20.00 5.75 -7.21
N SER A 289 -18.74 6.18 -7.10
CA SER A 289 -17.74 6.13 -8.17
C SER A 289 -16.37 5.71 -7.64
N THR A 290 -15.66 4.86 -8.39
CA THR A 290 -14.26 4.50 -8.08
C THR A 290 -13.30 5.58 -8.56
N SER A 291 -12.46 6.14 -7.66
CA SER A 291 -11.52 7.21 -8.04
C SER A 291 -10.16 7.24 -7.32
N ILE A 292 -9.96 6.51 -6.23
CA ILE A 292 -8.71 6.59 -5.42
C ILE A 292 -7.40 6.45 -6.20
N GLU A 293 -7.33 5.54 -7.18
CA GLU A 293 -6.13 5.31 -8.00
C GLU A 293 -5.76 6.51 -8.89
N ILE A 294 -6.76 7.35 -9.20
CA ILE A 294 -6.62 8.51 -10.09
C ILE A 294 -6.87 9.84 -9.38
N ALA A 295 -6.99 9.83 -8.05
CA ALA A 295 -7.41 11.00 -7.28
C ALA A 295 -6.45 12.17 -7.45
N PHE A 296 -5.15 11.96 -7.21
CA PHE A 296 -4.13 12.99 -7.42
C PHE A 296 -4.15 13.54 -8.86
N PRO A 297 -4.06 12.70 -9.93
CA PRO A 297 -4.16 13.18 -11.30
C PRO A 297 -5.43 14.00 -11.58
N ALA A 298 -6.60 13.55 -11.07
CA ALA A 298 -7.86 14.24 -11.27
C ALA A 298 -7.88 15.62 -10.61
N TYR A 299 -7.40 15.72 -9.37
CA TYR A 299 -7.27 16.99 -8.67
C TYR A 299 -6.27 17.93 -9.32
N TYR A 300 -5.10 17.41 -9.69
CA TYR A 300 -4.06 18.20 -10.33
C TYR A 300 -4.51 18.73 -11.69
N THR A 301 -5.21 17.92 -12.48
CA THR A 301 -5.81 18.36 -13.75
C THR A 301 -6.87 19.44 -13.55
N ALA A 302 -7.71 19.32 -12.52
CA ALA A 302 -8.78 20.30 -12.25
C ALA A 302 -8.25 21.63 -11.69
N LEU A 303 -7.17 21.60 -10.90
CA LEU A 303 -6.69 22.76 -10.14
C LEU A 303 -5.44 23.42 -10.73
N GLY A 304 -4.59 22.66 -11.42
CA GLY A 304 -3.35 23.14 -12.04
C GLY A 304 -2.25 23.55 -11.04
N ASP A 305 -2.43 23.29 -9.74
CA ASP A 305 -1.53 23.70 -8.66
C ASP A 305 -1.08 22.50 -7.83
N LEU A 306 0.18 22.11 -8.00
CA LEU A 306 0.77 20.93 -7.36
C LEU A 306 0.85 21.12 -5.84
N GLU A 307 1.32 22.28 -5.39
CA GLU A 307 1.55 22.56 -3.98
C GLU A 307 0.23 22.60 -3.21
N LEU A 308 -0.82 23.18 -3.81
CA LEU A 308 -2.16 23.21 -3.27
C LEU A 308 -2.75 21.81 -3.14
N VAL A 309 -2.68 21.00 -4.21
CA VAL A 309 -3.20 19.63 -4.22
C VAL A 309 -2.49 18.78 -3.17
N VAL A 310 -1.15 18.81 -3.15
CA VAL A 310 -0.36 18.07 -2.17
C VAL A 310 -0.70 18.50 -0.76
N LYS A 311 -0.77 19.81 -0.46
CA LYS A 311 -1.17 20.32 0.86
C LYS A 311 -2.51 19.76 1.33
N LYS A 312 -3.49 19.69 0.42
CA LYS A 312 -4.86 19.26 0.73
C LYS A 312 -5.06 17.74 0.75
N LEU A 313 -4.14 16.97 0.17
CA LEU A 313 -4.07 15.51 0.27
C LEU A 313 -3.14 15.01 1.40
N THR A 314 -2.40 15.89 2.06
CA THR A 314 -1.40 15.50 3.09
C THR A 314 -1.64 16.21 4.43
N LYS A 315 -1.19 17.45 4.56
CA LYS A 315 -1.22 18.22 5.81
C LYS A 315 -2.64 18.45 6.31
N LYS A 316 -3.55 18.87 5.43
CA LYS A 316 -4.94 19.22 5.82
C LYS A 316 -5.74 18.05 6.39
N PRO A 317 -5.79 16.86 5.77
CA PRO A 317 -6.48 15.74 6.36
C PRO A 317 -5.87 15.31 7.70
N LEU A 318 -4.54 15.39 7.86
CA LEU A 318 -3.89 15.12 9.14
C LEU A 318 -4.24 16.14 10.24
N GLU A 319 -4.38 17.43 9.90
CA GLU A 319 -4.86 18.47 10.83
C GLU A 319 -6.28 18.17 11.32
N VAL A 320 -7.19 17.71 10.44
CA VAL A 320 -8.57 17.31 10.81
C VAL A 320 -8.54 16.16 11.81
N LEU A 321 -7.69 15.17 11.55
CA LEU A 321 -7.50 14.00 12.42
C LEU A 321 -6.74 14.31 13.71
N GLY A 322 -6.10 15.48 13.82
CA GLY A 322 -5.25 15.84 14.95
C GLY A 322 -3.95 15.03 15.01
N VAL A 323 -3.44 14.59 13.86
CA VAL A 323 -2.21 13.78 13.75
C VAL A 323 -1.06 14.67 13.34
N GLU A 324 -0.01 14.71 14.15
CA GLU A 324 1.24 15.38 13.79
C GLU A 324 2.05 14.50 12.83
N ALA A 325 2.60 15.11 11.78
CA ALA A 325 3.47 14.44 10.83
C ALA A 325 4.58 15.37 10.36
N ARG A 326 5.64 14.76 9.84
CA ARG A 326 6.76 15.43 9.20
C ARG A 326 7.17 14.64 7.96
N LEU A 327 7.72 15.34 6.98
CA LEU A 327 8.34 14.69 5.84
C LEU A 327 9.65 14.03 6.27
N THR A 328 9.89 12.81 5.79
CA THR A 328 11.12 12.05 5.97
C THR A 328 11.52 11.39 4.66
N GLU A 329 12.82 11.23 4.41
CA GLU A 329 13.36 10.62 3.19
C GLU A 329 13.00 9.13 3.02
N ASP A 330 12.53 8.50 4.08
CA ASP A 330 12.12 7.10 4.11
C ASP A 330 10.64 6.91 3.77
N THR A 331 9.85 7.98 3.71
CA THR A 331 8.39 7.92 3.51
C THR A 331 7.97 8.99 2.51
N LEU A 332 7.92 8.60 1.23
CA LEU A 332 7.78 9.50 0.09
C LEU A 332 6.88 8.90 -1.00
N VAL A 333 6.02 9.72 -1.59
CA VAL A 333 5.34 9.45 -2.86
C VAL A 333 6.05 10.21 -3.98
N PHE A 334 6.25 9.56 -5.13
CA PHE A 334 6.91 10.12 -6.31
C PHE A 334 5.88 10.33 -7.39
N ILE A 335 5.92 11.51 -8.02
CA ILE A 335 4.94 12.00 -8.98
C ILE A 335 5.68 12.49 -10.21
N ASP A 336 5.21 12.10 -11.39
CA ASP A 336 5.56 12.76 -12.64
C ASP A 336 4.50 13.82 -12.95
N PRO A 337 4.78 15.12 -12.72
CA PRO A 337 3.80 16.17 -12.96
C PRO A 337 3.49 16.39 -14.45
N GLU A 338 4.39 16.01 -15.36
CA GLU A 338 4.24 16.24 -16.80
C GLU A 338 3.62 15.05 -17.55
N ALA A 339 3.53 13.89 -16.92
CA ALA A 339 2.86 12.74 -17.48
C ALA A 339 1.36 13.01 -17.75
N GLU A 340 0.90 12.64 -18.94
CA GLU A 340 -0.52 12.58 -19.29
C GLU A 340 -0.93 11.15 -19.63
N PHE A 341 -2.16 10.78 -19.28
CA PHE A 341 -2.73 9.48 -19.63
C PHE A 341 -4.24 9.55 -19.76
N ILE A 342 -4.82 8.57 -20.46
CA ILE A 342 -6.26 8.36 -20.51
C ILE A 342 -6.61 7.30 -19.47
N VAL A 343 -7.57 7.60 -18.61
CA VAL A 343 -8.06 6.68 -17.59
C VAL A 343 -8.74 5.48 -18.26
N ASP A 344 -8.37 4.28 -17.79
CA ASP A 344 -8.95 3.01 -18.20
C ASP A 344 -9.34 2.26 -16.93
N ALA A 345 -10.60 2.42 -16.51
CA ALA A 345 -11.12 1.90 -15.24
C ALA A 345 -11.05 0.37 -15.18
N LYS A 346 -11.00 -0.32 -16.32
CA LYS A 346 -10.87 -1.78 -16.39
C LYS A 346 -9.54 -2.25 -15.78
N LYS A 347 -8.49 -1.42 -15.85
CA LYS A 347 -7.15 -1.72 -15.33
C LYS A 347 -6.94 -1.43 -13.84
N PHE A 348 -7.92 -0.81 -13.18
CA PHE A 348 -7.83 -0.49 -11.75
C PHE A 348 -7.50 -1.73 -10.91
N LYS A 349 -6.73 -1.57 -9.84
CA LYS A 349 -6.51 -2.62 -8.83
C LYS A 349 -7.74 -2.78 -7.94
N SER A 350 -8.51 -1.71 -7.75
CA SER A 350 -9.85 -1.77 -7.16
C SER A 350 -10.73 -2.78 -7.89
N LYS A 351 -11.56 -3.49 -7.14
CA LYS A 351 -12.59 -4.37 -7.72
C LYS A 351 -13.68 -3.55 -8.39
N GLY A 352 -13.93 -2.32 -7.94
CA GLY A 352 -14.89 -1.43 -8.56
C GLY A 352 -14.42 -0.89 -9.91
N LYS A 353 -15.23 -1.05 -10.96
CA LYS A 353 -14.95 -0.52 -12.31
C LYS A 353 -15.88 0.62 -12.71
N ASN A 354 -16.77 1.03 -11.80
CA ASN A 354 -17.69 2.17 -11.93
C ASN A 354 -16.99 3.53 -11.79
N SER A 355 -16.05 3.88 -12.68
CA SER A 355 -15.43 5.21 -12.64
C SER A 355 -16.14 6.18 -13.58
N MET A 356 -16.46 7.38 -13.08
CA MET A 356 -16.88 8.52 -13.92
C MET A 356 -15.76 9.04 -14.83
N PHE A 357 -14.51 8.76 -14.48
CA PHE A 357 -13.34 9.24 -15.20
C PHE A 357 -12.93 8.33 -16.35
N ASP A 358 -13.61 7.20 -16.59
CA ASP A 358 -13.25 6.30 -17.68
C ASP A 358 -13.22 7.03 -19.04
N GLY A 359 -12.09 6.92 -19.76
CA GLY A 359 -11.86 7.64 -21.01
C GLY A 359 -11.45 9.12 -20.87
N VAL A 360 -11.34 9.66 -19.66
CA VAL A 360 -10.89 11.04 -19.42
C VAL A 360 -9.36 11.11 -19.46
N ARG A 361 -8.84 12.18 -20.08
CA ARG A 361 -7.41 12.50 -20.06
C ARG A 361 -7.05 13.28 -18.79
N LEU A 362 -6.06 12.81 -18.04
CA LEU A 362 -5.55 13.42 -16.81
C LEU A 362 -4.04 13.69 -16.91
N LYS A 363 -3.59 14.72 -16.19
CA LYS A 363 -2.19 15.13 -16.02
C LYS A 363 -1.72 14.82 -14.58
N GLY A 364 -0.44 14.47 -14.43
CA GLY A 364 0.21 14.22 -13.15
C GLY A 364 0.03 12.78 -12.70
N LYS A 365 1.02 11.91 -12.93
CA LYS A 365 0.95 10.48 -12.61
C LYS A 365 1.69 10.17 -11.31
N VAL A 366 1.09 9.38 -10.42
CA VAL A 366 1.81 8.77 -9.29
C VAL A 366 2.70 7.63 -9.84
N VAL A 367 4.00 7.70 -9.58
CA VAL A 367 5.01 6.81 -10.14
C VAL A 367 5.48 5.79 -9.13
N ALA A 368 5.73 6.17 -7.89
CA ALA A 368 6.23 5.25 -6.88
C ALA A 368 5.84 5.67 -5.47
N LEU A 369 5.87 4.72 -4.54
CA LEU A 369 5.62 4.96 -3.13
C LEU A 369 6.66 4.22 -2.29
N LYS A 370 7.33 4.97 -1.41
CA LYS A 370 8.27 4.50 -0.39
C LYS A 370 7.65 4.74 0.98
N LEU A 371 7.57 3.72 1.82
CA LEU A 371 7.05 3.83 3.19
C LEU A 371 8.05 3.22 4.17
N LYS A 372 8.48 3.99 5.19
CA LYS A 372 9.40 3.53 6.24
C LYS A 372 10.65 2.83 5.67
N GLY A 373 11.22 3.40 4.62
CA GLY A 373 12.42 2.93 3.93
C GLY A 373 12.18 1.95 2.78
N ARG A 374 10.94 1.46 2.58
CA ARG A 374 10.62 0.36 1.65
C ARG A 374 9.83 0.82 0.43
N TRP A 375 10.23 0.38 -0.76
CA TRP A 375 9.47 0.58 -1.99
C TRP A 375 8.25 -0.35 -2.03
N VAL A 376 7.05 0.20 -1.86
CA VAL A 376 5.80 -0.59 -1.79
C VAL A 376 5.02 -0.60 -3.11
N MET A 377 5.29 0.36 -4.00
CA MET A 377 4.70 0.47 -5.34
C MET A 377 5.68 1.19 -6.28
N ILE A 378 5.84 0.68 -7.50
CA ILE A 378 6.59 1.31 -8.61
C ILE A 378 5.78 1.09 -9.91
N ASP A 379 5.52 2.17 -10.64
CA ASP A 379 4.75 2.24 -11.90
C ASP A 379 3.40 1.51 -11.85
N GLY A 380 2.67 1.66 -10.75
CA GLY A 380 1.36 1.03 -10.56
C GLY A 380 1.40 -0.48 -10.27
N GLU A 381 2.60 -1.06 -10.11
CA GLU A 381 2.80 -2.44 -9.70
C GLU A 381 3.44 -2.53 -8.31
N ARG A 382 3.05 -3.57 -7.55
CA ARG A 382 3.88 -4.08 -6.44
C ARG A 382 5.13 -4.74 -7.08
N LEU A 383 6.31 -4.64 -6.46
CA LEU A 383 7.61 -5.13 -6.99
C LEU A 383 7.48 -6.30 -7.99
N LEU A 384 7.78 -6.06 -9.27
CA LEU A 384 7.71 -7.04 -10.36
C LEU A 384 9.13 -7.27 -10.88
N LEU A 385 9.62 -8.51 -10.80
CA LEU A 385 10.98 -8.89 -11.15
C LEU A 385 11.02 -9.50 -12.56
N THR A 386 11.83 -8.93 -13.44
CA THR A 386 12.02 -9.35 -14.83
C THR A 386 13.24 -10.25 -14.92
N LYS A 387 13.04 -11.47 -15.43
CA LYS A 387 14.09 -12.48 -15.54
C LYS A 387 15.08 -12.10 -16.64
N LYS A 388 16.27 -11.68 -16.25
CA LYS A 388 17.38 -11.33 -17.17
C LYS A 388 17.98 -12.57 -17.82
N LYS A 389 18.33 -13.56 -17.01
CA LYS A 389 19.04 -14.77 -17.44
C LYS A 389 18.81 -15.88 -16.44
N THR A 390 18.76 -17.11 -16.93
CA THR A 390 18.87 -18.30 -16.09
C THR A 390 20.17 -19.02 -16.39
N ILE A 391 20.87 -19.43 -15.33
CA ILE A 391 22.13 -20.16 -15.42
C ILE A 391 21.92 -21.50 -14.74
N ARG A 392 22.12 -22.59 -15.47
CA ARG A 392 22.02 -23.92 -14.90
C ARG A 392 23.30 -24.24 -14.12
N VAL A 393 23.18 -24.35 -12.81
CA VAL A 393 24.33 -24.62 -11.92
C VAL A 393 24.65 -26.11 -11.93
N ASN A 394 23.64 -26.96 -11.77
CA ASN A 394 23.76 -28.42 -11.80
C ASN A 394 22.48 -29.06 -12.36
N GLU A 395 22.21 -30.33 -12.05
CA GLU A 395 21.04 -31.03 -12.60
C GLU A 395 19.69 -30.40 -12.24
N ASP A 396 19.57 -29.81 -11.05
CA ASP A 396 18.29 -29.39 -10.44
C ASP A 396 18.31 -27.96 -9.85
N THR A 397 19.42 -27.24 -9.98
CA THR A 397 19.59 -25.90 -9.44
C THR A 397 19.96 -24.90 -10.53
N TRP A 398 19.28 -23.76 -10.50
CA TRP A 398 19.49 -22.65 -11.41
C TRP A 398 19.70 -21.36 -10.63
N ILE A 399 20.47 -20.44 -11.20
CA ILE A 399 20.48 -19.04 -10.79
C ILE A 399 19.54 -18.28 -11.72
N VAL A 400 18.68 -17.46 -11.13
CA VAL A 400 17.77 -16.56 -11.85
C VAL A 400 18.23 -15.14 -11.54
N LEU A 401 18.74 -14.46 -12.56
CA LEU A 401 19.15 -13.06 -12.49
C LEU A 401 17.95 -12.18 -12.83
N PHE A 402 17.79 -11.09 -12.11
CA PHE A 402 16.78 -10.08 -12.38
C PHE A 402 17.38 -8.82 -12.99
N GLU A 403 16.60 -8.13 -13.81
CA GLU A 403 16.99 -6.83 -14.33
C GLU A 403 16.97 -5.77 -13.22
N GLU A 404 16.04 -5.88 -12.28
CA GLU A 404 15.83 -4.97 -11.16
C GLU A 404 16.90 -5.15 -10.09
N ARG A 405 17.39 -4.03 -9.56
CA ARG A 405 18.25 -4.02 -8.37
C ARG A 405 17.38 -3.85 -7.12
N ILE A 406 17.49 -4.80 -6.21
CA ILE A 406 16.83 -4.75 -4.91
C ILE A 406 17.90 -4.41 -3.88
N ASP A 407 17.65 -3.38 -3.06
CA ASP A 407 18.48 -3.09 -1.89
C ASP A 407 18.10 -4.02 -0.75
N PHE A 408 19.06 -4.80 -0.25
CA PHE A 408 18.85 -5.74 0.84
C PHE A 408 20.14 -5.95 1.63
N SER A 409 20.00 -6.30 2.90
CA SER A 409 21.11 -6.79 3.72
C SER A 409 21.33 -8.28 3.47
N PRO A 410 22.58 -8.79 3.50
CA PRO A 410 22.87 -10.21 3.37
C PRO A 410 22.00 -11.06 4.31
N GLY A 411 21.45 -12.16 3.80
CA GLY A 411 20.52 -13.02 4.55
C GLY A 411 19.03 -12.66 4.37
N GLN A 412 18.68 -11.52 3.76
CA GLN A 412 17.28 -11.23 3.43
C GLN A 412 16.77 -12.02 2.22
N PHE A 413 15.45 -12.13 2.08
CA PHE A 413 14.79 -12.92 1.03
C PHE A 413 13.62 -12.18 0.37
N VAL A 414 13.14 -12.69 -0.77
CA VAL A 414 11.95 -12.22 -1.48
C VAL A 414 10.95 -13.35 -1.65
N MET A 415 9.66 -13.06 -1.49
CA MET A 415 8.57 -13.97 -1.81
C MET A 415 8.17 -13.80 -3.27
N LEU A 416 8.25 -14.86 -4.05
CA LEU A 416 7.88 -14.87 -5.46
C LEU A 416 6.54 -15.55 -5.67
N GLU A 417 5.66 -14.87 -6.41
CA GLU A 417 4.34 -15.36 -6.79
C GLU A 417 4.25 -15.52 -8.31
N THR A 418 3.71 -16.67 -8.74
CA THR A 418 3.45 -16.95 -10.15
C THR A 418 2.06 -17.57 -10.32
N PRO A 419 1.47 -17.60 -11.53
CA PRO A 419 0.18 -18.25 -11.77
C PRO A 419 0.14 -19.74 -11.37
N LYS A 420 1.31 -20.38 -11.24
CA LYS A 420 1.47 -21.81 -10.91
C LYS A 420 2.15 -22.03 -9.54
N LEU A 421 2.46 -20.96 -8.81
CA LEU A 421 3.13 -21.00 -7.52
C LEU A 421 2.52 -19.95 -6.60
N VAL A 422 1.80 -20.41 -5.59
CA VAL A 422 1.37 -19.57 -4.49
C VAL A 422 2.61 -19.23 -3.67
N ARG A 423 3.04 -17.97 -3.74
CA ARG A 423 4.09 -17.29 -2.93
C ARG A 423 5.13 -18.21 -2.29
N LYS A 424 6.35 -18.22 -2.82
CA LYS A 424 7.49 -19.01 -2.27
C LYS A 424 8.71 -18.12 -1.99
N PRO A 425 9.43 -18.34 -0.87
CA PRO A 425 10.61 -17.57 -0.50
C PRO A 425 11.84 -17.97 -1.32
N PHE A 426 12.69 -16.98 -1.59
CA PHE A 426 14.00 -17.13 -2.20
C PHE A 426 14.97 -16.10 -1.61
N VAL A 427 16.13 -16.57 -1.11
CA VAL A 427 17.15 -15.68 -0.54
C VAL A 427 17.66 -14.74 -1.62
N LEU A 428 17.72 -13.46 -1.29
CA LEU A 428 18.25 -12.43 -2.15
C LEU A 428 19.77 -12.50 -2.15
N GLY A 429 20.32 -12.42 -3.35
CA GLY A 429 21.76 -12.47 -3.55
C GLY A 429 22.17 -11.66 -4.77
N TYR A 430 23.43 -11.81 -5.15
CA TYR A 430 23.96 -11.21 -6.37
C TYR A 430 24.58 -12.25 -7.30
N TRP A 431 24.54 -11.99 -8.60
CA TRP A 431 25.30 -12.74 -9.60
C TRP A 431 25.57 -11.86 -10.82
N GLU A 432 26.81 -11.84 -11.33
CA GLU A 432 27.21 -10.97 -12.45
C GLU A 432 26.77 -9.49 -12.25
N ASP A 433 26.82 -8.96 -11.02
CA ASP A 433 26.35 -7.62 -10.61
C ASP A 433 24.84 -7.37 -10.60
N HIS A 434 24.02 -8.37 -10.85
CA HIS A 434 22.56 -8.29 -10.75
C HIS A 434 22.03 -8.86 -9.45
N THR A 435 20.89 -8.34 -8.98
CA THR A 435 20.09 -9.06 -7.98
C THR A 435 19.69 -10.41 -8.56
N ALA A 436 19.93 -11.45 -7.80
CA ALA A 436 19.72 -12.82 -8.24
C ALA A 436 19.18 -13.67 -7.09
N ILE A 437 18.55 -14.77 -7.48
CA ILE A 437 18.15 -15.83 -6.57
C ILE A 437 18.64 -17.17 -7.09
N SER A 438 18.86 -18.11 -6.19
CA SER A 438 19.09 -19.51 -6.52
C SER A 438 17.78 -20.30 -6.39
N VAL A 439 17.44 -21.10 -7.40
CA VAL A 439 16.17 -21.84 -7.51
C VAL A 439 16.43 -23.32 -7.72
N GLN A 440 16.00 -24.14 -6.76
CA GLN A 440 15.93 -25.59 -6.95
C GLN A 440 14.59 -26.00 -7.56
N VAL A 441 14.62 -26.76 -8.65
CA VAL A 441 13.41 -27.24 -9.34
C VAL A 441 12.88 -28.51 -8.66
N LYS A 442 11.90 -28.35 -7.75
CA LYS A 442 11.22 -29.46 -7.05
C LYS A 442 9.81 -29.76 -7.59
N GLY A 443 9.23 -28.90 -8.44
CA GLY A 443 7.86 -29.10 -8.95
C GLY A 443 7.45 -28.06 -9.99
N LYS A 444 6.19 -28.14 -10.44
CA LYS A 444 5.65 -27.30 -11.54
C LYS A 444 5.85 -25.80 -11.30
N GLY A 445 5.63 -25.31 -10.07
CA GLY A 445 5.75 -23.90 -9.75
C GLY A 445 7.19 -23.35 -9.83
N THR A 446 8.18 -24.06 -9.29
CA THR A 446 9.59 -23.62 -9.38
C THR A 446 10.20 -23.88 -10.76
N LYS A 447 9.74 -24.93 -11.46
CA LYS A 447 10.06 -25.14 -12.88
C LYS A 447 9.58 -23.95 -13.72
N TRP A 448 8.36 -23.46 -13.46
CA TRP A 448 7.80 -22.30 -14.14
C TRP A 448 8.67 -21.06 -13.96
N ILE A 449 9.17 -20.78 -12.75
CA ILE A 449 10.10 -19.66 -12.49
C ILE A 449 11.32 -19.72 -13.42
N VAL A 450 11.95 -20.90 -13.54
CA VAL A 450 13.19 -21.06 -14.29
C VAL A 450 12.95 -21.06 -15.79
N GLU A 451 11.96 -21.80 -16.27
CA GLU A 451 11.79 -22.08 -17.69
C GLU A 451 10.82 -21.11 -18.39
N GLU A 452 9.69 -20.80 -17.75
CA GLU A 452 8.55 -20.16 -18.43
C GLU A 452 8.35 -18.69 -18.03
N ALA A 453 8.71 -18.33 -16.80
CA ALA A 453 8.45 -16.99 -16.25
C ALA A 453 9.38 -15.95 -16.88
N GLU A 454 8.82 -14.99 -17.61
CA GLU A 454 9.58 -13.79 -18.01
C GLU A 454 9.53 -12.71 -16.92
N LYS A 455 8.38 -12.59 -16.24
CA LYS A 455 8.15 -11.64 -15.14
C LYS A 455 7.53 -12.35 -13.95
N ILE A 456 7.98 -11.99 -12.75
CA ILE A 456 7.60 -12.65 -11.51
C ILE A 456 7.23 -11.59 -10.48
N LYS A 457 6.05 -11.72 -9.88
CA LYS A 457 5.65 -10.81 -8.80
C LYS A 457 6.49 -11.11 -7.56
N GLY A 458 7.15 -10.10 -7.04
CA GLY A 458 8.00 -10.16 -5.86
C GLY A 458 7.39 -9.41 -4.68
N HIS A 459 7.64 -9.92 -3.49
CA HIS A 459 7.34 -9.25 -2.24
C HIS A 459 8.53 -9.39 -1.29
N GLY A 460 9.27 -8.31 -1.12
CA GLY A 460 10.47 -8.23 -0.30
C GLY A 460 11.27 -6.95 -0.56
N PRO A 461 12.45 -6.80 0.06
CA PRO A 461 13.13 -7.78 0.92
C PRO A 461 12.40 -8.04 2.25
N LEU A 462 12.52 -9.26 2.75
CA LEU A 462 11.97 -9.77 4.02
C LEU A 462 13.06 -10.50 4.83
N GLY A 463 12.79 -10.78 6.09
CA GLY A 463 13.74 -11.38 7.02
C GLY A 463 14.75 -10.38 7.57
N ASN A 464 15.52 -10.84 8.55
CA ASN A 464 16.57 -10.04 9.16
C ASN A 464 17.86 -10.12 8.34
N GLY A 465 18.51 -8.98 8.16
CA GLY A 465 19.89 -8.96 7.68
C GLY A 465 20.81 -9.63 8.70
N PHE A 466 21.89 -10.21 8.20
CA PHE A 466 22.96 -10.78 8.99
C PHE A 466 24.24 -9.99 8.75
N GLU A 467 24.96 -9.72 9.82
CA GLU A 467 26.27 -9.10 9.77
C GLU A 467 27.13 -9.61 10.91
N LYS A 468 28.39 -9.93 10.61
CA LYS A 468 29.38 -10.34 11.61
C LYS A 468 30.76 -9.76 11.31
N PRO A 469 31.45 -9.23 12.34
CA PRO A 469 32.84 -8.82 12.19
C PRO A 469 33.76 -10.04 12.08
N GLY A 470 35.01 -9.81 11.66
CA GLY A 470 36.02 -10.86 11.54
C GLY A 470 35.96 -11.60 10.20
N LYS A 471 36.81 -12.61 10.07
CA LYS A 471 36.91 -13.48 8.91
C LYS A 471 35.97 -14.68 9.06
N GLY A 472 34.95 -14.77 8.22
CA GLY A 472 33.96 -15.86 8.22
C GLY A 472 34.19 -16.92 7.15
N LEU A 473 33.58 -18.09 7.32
CA LEU A 473 33.45 -19.12 6.27
C LEU A 473 31.98 -19.43 5.98
N LEU A 474 31.58 -19.28 4.72
CA LEU A 474 30.29 -19.74 4.23
C LEU A 474 30.41 -21.18 3.72
N ILE A 475 29.59 -22.09 4.26
CA ILE A 475 29.49 -23.48 3.81
C ILE A 475 28.11 -23.67 3.19
N ILE A 476 28.04 -23.71 1.86
CA ILE A 476 26.78 -23.59 1.14
C ILE A 476 26.51 -24.74 0.18
N SER A 477 25.24 -25.04 -0.08
CA SER A 477 24.83 -25.80 -1.26
C SER A 477 24.67 -24.91 -2.50
N PRO A 478 24.60 -25.50 -3.72
CA PRO A 478 24.34 -24.75 -4.95
C PRO A 478 23.10 -23.84 -4.90
N THR A 479 22.11 -24.22 -4.10
CA THR A 479 20.87 -23.47 -3.87
C THR A 479 21.06 -22.13 -3.15
N CYS A 480 22.28 -21.81 -2.71
CA CYS A 480 22.57 -20.61 -1.93
C CYS A 480 23.76 -19.82 -2.50
N LEU A 481 24.19 -20.11 -3.74
CA LEU A 481 25.32 -19.42 -4.40
C LEU A 481 25.16 -17.90 -4.52
N THR A 482 23.95 -17.45 -4.85
CA THR A 482 23.66 -16.01 -4.98
C THR A 482 23.82 -15.30 -3.64
N MET A 483 23.42 -15.95 -2.55
CA MET A 483 23.60 -15.44 -1.19
C MET A 483 25.08 -15.24 -0.87
N ALA A 484 25.94 -16.22 -1.18
CA ALA A 484 27.37 -16.10 -0.91
C ALA A 484 27.99 -14.85 -1.53
N LYS A 485 27.65 -14.53 -2.79
CA LYS A 485 28.08 -13.28 -3.44
C LYS A 485 27.60 -12.01 -2.74
N ALA A 486 26.43 -12.03 -2.08
CA ALA A 486 25.97 -10.88 -1.29
C ALA A 486 26.78 -10.69 -0.02
N PHE A 487 27.14 -11.78 0.66
CA PHE A 487 28.00 -11.72 1.84
C PHE A 487 29.43 -11.24 1.49
N GLU A 488 30.03 -11.74 0.40
CA GLU A 488 31.37 -11.31 -0.06
C GLU A 488 31.47 -9.80 -0.34
N ARG A 489 30.37 -9.17 -0.76
CA ARG A 489 30.34 -7.71 -1.03
C ARG A 489 30.41 -6.87 0.23
N THR A 490 29.99 -7.41 1.35
CA THR A 490 29.76 -6.66 2.59
C THR A 490 30.64 -7.12 3.75
N MET A 491 31.18 -8.34 3.68
CA MET A 491 31.90 -9.00 4.77
C MET A 491 33.14 -9.73 4.23
N ASN A 492 34.13 -9.89 5.10
CA ASN A 492 35.34 -10.66 4.81
C ASN A 492 35.06 -12.16 5.01
N VAL A 493 34.64 -12.85 3.93
CA VAL A 493 34.26 -14.26 3.99
C VAL A 493 34.95 -15.09 2.91
N ASP A 494 35.34 -16.31 3.28
CA ASP A 494 35.66 -17.37 2.31
C ASP A 494 34.39 -18.22 2.05
N VAL A 495 34.33 -18.93 0.91
CA VAL A 495 33.17 -19.72 0.51
C VAL A 495 33.57 -21.14 0.11
N LEU A 496 32.93 -22.13 0.74
CA LEU A 496 33.00 -23.55 0.42
C LEU A 496 31.63 -24.04 -0.10
N VAL A 497 31.63 -24.59 -1.31
CA VAL A 497 30.42 -25.12 -1.95
C VAL A 497 30.42 -26.65 -1.87
N GLY A 498 29.42 -27.22 -1.18
CA GLY A 498 29.19 -28.67 -1.16
C GLY A 498 28.06 -29.08 -2.09
N SER A 499 28.33 -29.96 -3.06
CA SER A 499 27.32 -30.44 -4.00
C SER A 499 27.28 -31.97 -4.07
N ARG A 500 26.08 -32.53 -4.23
CA ARG A 500 25.91 -33.98 -4.51
C ARG A 500 26.17 -34.32 -5.97
N THR A 501 25.95 -33.37 -6.86
CA THR A 501 26.07 -33.57 -8.30
C THR A 501 27.12 -32.64 -8.89
N PRO A 502 27.75 -33.03 -10.01
CA PRO A 502 28.72 -32.18 -10.68
C PRO A 502 28.14 -30.79 -10.99
N ILE A 503 28.94 -29.76 -10.72
CA ILE A 503 28.61 -28.40 -11.11
C ILE A 503 28.91 -28.23 -12.60
N LEU A 504 27.93 -27.72 -13.34
CA LEU A 504 27.99 -27.47 -14.79
C LEU A 504 28.52 -26.07 -15.12
N THR A 505 28.37 -25.12 -14.19
CA THR A 505 28.84 -23.73 -14.34
C THR A 505 30.13 -23.52 -13.56
N PRO A 506 31.21 -22.96 -14.15
CA PRO A 506 32.42 -22.64 -13.39
C PRO A 506 32.13 -21.76 -12.19
N LEU A 507 32.61 -22.15 -11.01
CA LEU A 507 32.50 -21.38 -9.77
C LEU A 507 33.89 -20.88 -9.37
N GLU A 508 33.94 -19.66 -8.84
CA GLU A 508 35.15 -19.07 -8.24
C GLU A 508 35.43 -19.62 -6.84
N TYR A 509 34.54 -20.48 -6.34
CA TYR A 509 34.57 -21.00 -4.99
C TYR A 509 35.15 -22.41 -4.94
N GLU A 510 35.80 -22.71 -3.83
CA GLU A 510 36.21 -24.08 -3.55
C GLU A 510 34.96 -24.98 -3.53
N THR A 511 34.95 -25.98 -4.40
CA THR A 511 33.77 -26.82 -4.62
C THR A 511 34.14 -28.29 -4.37
N VAL A 512 33.35 -28.94 -3.52
CA VAL A 512 33.53 -30.35 -3.17
C VAL A 512 32.29 -31.14 -3.60
N ILE A 513 32.54 -32.21 -4.36
CA ILE A 513 31.48 -33.08 -4.90
C ILE A 513 31.44 -34.39 -4.13
N GLY A 514 30.27 -34.74 -3.62
CA GLY A 514 30.04 -35.99 -2.88
C GLY A 514 30.29 -35.88 -1.39
N ASN A 515 29.63 -36.77 -0.62
CA ASN A 515 29.59 -36.69 0.84
C ASN A 515 30.96 -36.98 1.47
N ASP A 516 31.69 -37.98 0.99
CA ASP A 516 32.96 -38.41 1.60
C ASP A 516 34.04 -37.34 1.48
N GLU A 517 34.17 -36.73 0.30
CA GLU A 517 35.10 -35.62 0.09
C GLU A 517 34.69 -34.38 0.89
N PHE A 518 33.38 -34.11 0.99
CA PHE A 518 32.87 -33.00 1.81
C PHE A 518 33.24 -33.18 3.29
N LEU A 519 33.10 -34.39 3.83
CA LEU A 519 33.51 -34.71 5.20
C LEU A 519 35.02 -34.54 5.41
N LYS A 520 35.85 -35.05 4.49
CA LYS A 520 37.32 -34.85 4.53
C LYS A 520 37.67 -33.36 4.52
N LYS A 521 36.97 -32.56 3.71
CA LYS A 521 37.19 -31.13 3.64
C LYS A 521 36.80 -30.43 4.94
N LEU A 522 35.65 -30.77 5.54
CA LEU A 522 35.23 -30.23 6.84
C LEU A 522 36.26 -30.49 7.93
N SER A 523 36.87 -31.69 7.95
CA SER A 523 37.92 -32.03 8.93
C SER A 523 39.26 -31.30 8.72
N SER A 524 39.46 -30.64 7.58
CA SER A 524 40.71 -29.95 7.22
C SER A 524 40.53 -28.44 7.02
N LEU A 525 39.41 -27.88 7.49
CA LEU A 525 39.16 -26.44 7.41
C LEU A 525 40.17 -25.66 8.28
N PRO A 526 40.67 -24.52 7.79
CA PRO A 526 41.38 -23.58 8.65
C PRO A 526 40.40 -22.97 9.67
N GLU A 527 40.95 -22.32 10.70
CA GLU A 527 40.12 -21.62 11.68
C GLU A 527 39.56 -20.31 11.12
N TYR A 528 38.31 -20.04 11.44
CA TYR A 528 37.58 -18.81 11.15
C TYR A 528 36.95 -18.27 12.42
N ASP A 529 36.68 -16.96 12.44
CA ASP A 529 36.02 -16.31 13.58
C ASP A 529 34.57 -16.80 13.72
N TRP A 530 33.91 -17.08 12.60
CA TRP A 530 32.56 -17.62 12.55
C TRP A 530 32.30 -18.39 11.26
N TYR A 531 31.28 -19.25 11.30
CA TYR A 531 30.85 -20.09 10.18
C TYR A 531 29.37 -19.83 9.89
N LEU A 532 28.96 -19.82 8.63
CA LEU A 532 27.54 -19.81 8.23
C LEU A 532 27.27 -20.96 7.26
N VAL A 533 26.37 -21.85 7.66
CA VAL A 533 25.96 -23.01 6.88
C VAL A 533 24.59 -22.76 6.26
N SER A 534 24.42 -23.05 4.97
CA SER A 534 23.15 -22.84 4.26
C SER A 534 22.97 -23.92 3.19
N GLY A 535 21.95 -24.75 3.37
CA GLY A 535 21.64 -25.82 2.42
C GLY A 535 20.76 -26.91 3.02
N SER A 536 20.91 -28.14 2.51
CA SER A 536 20.04 -29.24 2.94
C SER A 536 20.18 -29.57 4.43
N ARG A 537 19.10 -30.05 5.06
CA ARG A 537 19.11 -30.55 6.45
C ARG A 537 20.25 -31.51 6.78
N SER A 538 20.66 -32.34 5.81
CA SER A 538 21.78 -33.27 5.98
C SER A 538 23.11 -32.52 6.11
N MET A 539 23.33 -31.50 5.29
CA MET A 539 24.51 -30.65 5.35
C MET A 539 24.55 -29.87 6.67
N GLU A 540 23.42 -29.28 7.07
CA GLU A 540 23.29 -28.56 8.35
C GLU A 540 23.71 -29.45 9.53
N LYS A 541 23.13 -30.66 9.63
CA LYS A 541 23.45 -31.62 10.71
C LYS A 541 24.93 -32.01 10.74
N VAL A 542 25.49 -32.38 9.59
CA VAL A 542 26.89 -32.80 9.49
C VAL A 542 27.82 -31.65 9.88
N CYS A 543 27.56 -30.43 9.40
CA CYS A 543 28.39 -29.27 9.75
C CYS A 543 28.28 -28.94 11.25
N TRP A 544 27.09 -29.03 11.84
CA TRP A 544 26.91 -28.83 13.28
C TRP A 544 27.71 -29.82 14.12
N GLU A 545 27.69 -31.10 13.75
CA GLU A 545 28.45 -32.14 14.44
C GLU A 545 29.97 -31.89 14.41
N HIS A 546 30.49 -31.39 13.28
CA HIS A 546 31.93 -31.16 13.09
C HIS A 546 32.41 -29.82 13.65
N LEU A 547 31.57 -28.78 13.61
CA LEU A 547 31.92 -27.42 14.04
C LEU A 547 31.43 -27.11 15.46
N ARG A 548 31.05 -28.13 16.23
CA ARG A 548 30.54 -27.97 17.59
C ARG A 548 31.56 -27.25 18.48
N GLY A 549 31.09 -26.23 19.20
CA GLY A 549 31.96 -25.40 20.04
C GLY A 549 32.64 -24.23 19.30
N LYS A 550 32.42 -24.09 17.99
CA LYS A 550 32.73 -22.87 17.23
C LYS A 550 31.50 -21.95 17.16
N GLU A 551 31.70 -20.69 16.76
CA GLU A 551 30.59 -19.78 16.47
C GLU A 551 30.01 -20.11 15.09
N VAL A 552 28.92 -20.89 15.06
CA VAL A 552 28.30 -21.38 13.82
C VAL A 552 26.89 -20.84 13.70
N TYR A 553 26.54 -20.41 12.50
CA TYR A 553 25.22 -19.94 12.11
C TYR A 553 24.62 -20.84 11.04
N PHE A 554 23.30 -20.91 11.00
CA PHE A 554 22.55 -21.71 10.02
C PHE A 554 21.48 -20.84 9.37
N SER A 555 21.51 -20.75 8.04
CA SER A 555 20.46 -20.14 7.25
C SER A 555 19.42 -21.22 6.91
N LEU A 556 18.20 -21.03 7.43
CA LEU A 556 17.14 -22.05 7.44
C LEU A 556 16.05 -21.78 6.38
N GLU A 557 16.35 -21.03 5.32
CA GLU A 557 15.39 -20.56 4.31
C GLU A 557 14.57 -21.67 3.64
N GLU A 558 15.12 -22.89 3.52
CA GLU A 558 14.43 -24.01 2.88
C GLU A 558 13.17 -24.45 3.63
N TYR A 559 13.08 -24.12 4.93
CA TYR A 559 11.92 -24.45 5.77
C TYR A 559 10.83 -23.38 5.71
N MET A 560 11.07 -22.24 5.03
CA MET A 560 10.09 -21.17 4.95
C MET A 560 8.88 -21.55 4.08
N GLY A 561 7.68 -21.29 4.60
CA GLY A 561 6.42 -21.46 3.88
C GLY A 561 5.85 -20.12 3.42
N CYS A 562 5.09 -19.46 4.30
CA CYS A 562 4.34 -18.24 3.98
C CYS A 562 5.17 -16.95 3.91
N GLY A 563 6.41 -16.96 4.42
CA GLY A 563 7.27 -15.77 4.47
C GLY A 563 6.90 -14.70 5.50
N ILE A 564 5.82 -14.88 6.27
CA ILE A 564 5.26 -13.88 7.19
C ILE A 564 4.93 -14.43 8.60
N GLY A 565 5.41 -15.63 8.94
CA GLY A 565 5.22 -16.26 10.26
C GLY A 565 3.82 -16.83 10.53
N ALA A 566 2.89 -16.77 9.56
CA ALA A 566 1.52 -17.24 9.72
C ALA A 566 1.37 -18.78 9.66
N CYS A 567 2.30 -19.47 8.97
CA CYS A 567 2.29 -20.93 8.89
C CYS A 567 3.25 -21.54 9.92
N LYS A 568 2.90 -22.72 10.46
CA LYS A 568 3.82 -23.51 11.30
C LYS A 568 4.92 -24.23 10.52
N SER A 569 4.92 -24.11 9.19
CA SER A 569 5.84 -24.85 8.30
C SER A 569 7.31 -24.51 8.52
N CYS A 570 7.61 -23.30 9.01
CA CYS A 570 8.96 -22.81 9.24
C CYS A 570 9.30 -22.63 10.73
N ALA A 571 8.55 -23.28 11.62
CA ALA A 571 8.81 -23.24 13.04
C ALA A 571 10.07 -24.06 13.36
N VAL A 572 10.99 -23.48 14.12
CA VAL A 572 12.20 -24.11 14.62
C VAL A 572 12.23 -24.00 16.14
N PHE A 573 12.62 -25.08 16.81
CA PHE A 573 12.73 -25.11 18.26
C PHE A 573 14.10 -24.56 18.66
N THR A 574 14.09 -23.59 19.56
CA THR A 574 15.29 -23.06 20.18
C THR A 574 15.24 -23.24 21.69
N GLU A 575 16.39 -23.12 22.36
CA GLU A 575 16.45 -23.14 23.84
C GLU A 575 15.53 -22.07 24.47
N SER A 576 15.34 -20.94 23.77
CA SER A 576 14.48 -19.82 24.19
C SER A 576 13.00 -19.96 23.79
N GLY A 577 12.62 -21.06 23.13
CA GLY A 577 11.26 -21.30 22.62
C GLY A 577 11.18 -21.47 21.10
N VAL A 578 9.97 -21.50 20.56
CA VAL A 578 9.74 -21.69 19.12
C VAL A 578 9.96 -20.37 18.38
N LYS A 579 10.87 -20.36 17.40
CA LYS A 579 11.09 -19.25 16.45
C LYS A 579 10.55 -19.63 15.07
N HIS A 580 10.20 -18.64 14.25
CA HIS A 580 9.81 -18.82 12.85
C HIS A 580 10.91 -18.28 11.94
N VAL A 581 11.45 -19.12 11.06
CA VAL A 581 12.55 -18.75 10.18
C VAL A 581 12.27 -17.49 9.36
N CYS A 582 11.06 -17.30 8.84
CA CYS A 582 10.74 -16.18 7.97
C CYS A 582 10.58 -14.81 8.68
N THR A 583 10.41 -14.79 10.00
CA THR A 583 10.25 -13.54 10.78
C THR A 583 11.39 -13.31 11.77
N ASP A 584 11.87 -14.39 12.40
CA ASP A 584 12.94 -14.34 13.40
C ASP A 584 14.32 -14.62 12.76
N GLY A 585 14.33 -15.09 11.51
CA GLY A 585 15.53 -15.44 10.73
C GLY A 585 15.52 -14.80 9.32
N PRO A 586 16.31 -15.33 8.37
CA PRO A 586 16.58 -16.77 8.25
C PRO A 586 17.73 -17.36 9.06
N ILE A 587 18.64 -16.53 9.60
CA ILE A 587 19.92 -17.01 10.12
C ILE A 587 19.90 -17.09 11.65
N PHE A 588 20.22 -18.26 12.20
CA PHE A 588 20.22 -18.54 13.64
C PHE A 588 21.56 -19.08 14.11
N ARG A 589 21.91 -18.83 15.38
CA ARG A 589 23.10 -19.42 16.00
C ARG A 589 22.85 -20.90 16.28
N GLY A 590 23.83 -21.74 15.96
CA GLY A 590 23.70 -23.20 15.97
C GLY A 590 23.43 -23.80 17.35
N ASP A 591 23.98 -23.21 18.41
CA ASP A 591 23.76 -23.63 19.79
C ASP A 591 22.40 -23.19 20.35
N GLU A 592 21.74 -22.21 19.73
CA GLU A 592 20.36 -21.89 20.06
C GLU A 592 19.38 -22.92 19.50
N LEU A 593 19.74 -23.65 18.44
CA LEU A 593 18.85 -24.56 17.73
C LEU A 593 18.78 -25.95 18.40
N CYS A 594 17.56 -26.49 18.50
CA CYS A 594 17.35 -27.87 18.91
C CYS A 594 17.50 -28.81 17.70
N TRP A 595 18.61 -29.54 17.65
CA TRP A 595 18.97 -30.44 16.54
C TRP A 595 18.33 -31.84 16.59
N SER A 596 17.54 -32.12 17.63
CA SER A 596 16.87 -33.41 17.90
C SER A 596 15.83 -33.79 16.86
#